data_AF-A0A6J5WNZ4-F1
#
_entry.id   AF-A0A6J5WNZ4-F1
#
_cell.length_a   1.000
_cell.length_b   1.000
_cell.length_c   1.000
_cell.angle_alpha   90.00
_cell.angle_beta   90.00
_cell.angle_gamma   90.00
#
_symmetry.space_group_name_H-M   'P 1'
#
loop_
_entity.id
_entity.type
_entity.pdbx_description
1 polymer ?
#
loop_
_entity_poly.entity_id
_entity_poly.type
_entity_poly.pdbx_seq_one_letter_code
_entity_poly.pdbx_strand_id
1 'polypeptide(L)'
;MALAAQPKNLQIENVVLNLPRTIHCIKCRNTMAKDTKINSRKERPSRNLEFLGFKNIRFHFNCTQCSAGIVLRTNPQLSRVLCEAGATQFCVDKHPRRLLYGLEEEFSWHENRDVILAQRIFMLRQKNHNMDQKRKMEEVGNAMKSLDLEREI
;
A
#
# COMPACT_ATOMS: atom_id res chain seq x y z
N MET A 1 1.95 -46.86 11.79
CA MET A 1 2.69 -45.65 11.37
C MET A 1 1.85 -44.44 11.71
N ALA A 2 2.21 -43.69 12.75
CA ALA A 2 1.48 -42.48 13.14
C ALA A 2 1.79 -41.38 12.11
N LEU A 3 0.77 -40.95 11.36
CA LEU A 3 0.87 -39.77 10.49
C LEU A 3 1.12 -38.56 11.40
N ALA A 4 2.35 -38.04 11.37
CA ALA A 4 2.72 -36.83 12.07
C ALA A 4 1.77 -35.71 11.61
N ALA A 5 0.95 -35.20 12.54
CA ALA A 5 0.13 -34.05 12.29
C ALA A 5 1.05 -32.88 11.90
N GLN A 6 0.92 -32.40 10.67
CA GLN A 6 1.73 -31.28 10.20
C GLN A 6 1.54 -30.09 11.14
N PRO A 7 2.62 -29.36 11.47
CA PRO A 7 2.51 -28.21 12.37
C PRO A 7 1.53 -27.21 11.74
N LYS A 8 0.39 -26.99 12.42
CA LYS A 8 -0.58 -25.98 12.02
C LYS A 8 0.17 -24.66 12.00
N ASN A 9 0.43 -24.12 10.81
CA ASN A 9 1.09 -22.84 10.67
C ASN A 9 0.15 -21.80 11.31
N LEU A 10 0.46 -21.38 12.55
CA LEU A 10 -0.37 -20.51 13.40
C LEU A 10 -0.67 -19.13 12.78
N GLN A 11 -0.08 -18.88 11.61
CA GLN A 11 -0.22 -17.68 10.82
C GLN A 11 -1.41 -17.74 9.84
N ILE A 12 -2.08 -18.90 9.70
CA ILE A 12 -3.15 -19.10 8.73
C ILE A 12 -4.46 -19.52 9.43
N GLU A 13 -5.49 -18.70 9.31
CA GLU A 13 -6.84 -18.94 9.84
C GLU A 13 -7.82 -19.23 8.70
N ASN A 14 -8.68 -20.23 8.85
CA ASN A 14 -9.75 -20.48 7.88
C ASN A 14 -10.91 -19.51 8.15
N VAL A 15 -11.30 -18.73 7.14
CA VAL A 15 -12.38 -17.75 7.22
C VAL A 15 -13.25 -17.79 5.96
N VAL A 16 -14.54 -17.53 6.09
CA VAL A 16 -15.43 -17.32 4.94
C VAL A 16 -15.36 -15.85 4.54
N LEU A 17 -15.02 -15.58 3.28
CA LEU A 17 -15.01 -14.23 2.72
C LEU A 17 -16.19 -14.05 1.75
N ASN A 18 -16.74 -12.84 1.72
CA ASN A 18 -17.58 -12.37 0.63
C ASN A 18 -16.69 -11.60 -0.34
N LEU A 19 -16.74 -11.93 -1.63
CA LEU A 19 -15.91 -11.24 -2.61
C LEU A 19 -16.25 -9.74 -2.69
N PRO A 20 -15.28 -8.83 -2.46
CA PRO A 20 -15.55 -7.40 -2.43
C PRO A 20 -15.83 -6.81 -3.82
N ARG A 21 -15.36 -7.48 -4.88
CA ARG A 21 -15.55 -7.12 -6.30
C ARG A 21 -15.62 -8.39 -7.15
N THR A 22 -16.18 -8.26 -8.34
CA THR A 22 -16.16 -9.31 -9.36
C THR A 22 -14.73 -9.51 -9.87
N ILE A 23 -14.30 -10.77 -9.94
CA ILE A 23 -12.96 -11.16 -10.40
C ILE A 23 -13.05 -12.22 -11.49
N HIS A 24 -12.08 -12.21 -12.41
CA HIS A 24 -11.95 -13.20 -13.47
C HIS A 24 -10.72 -14.05 -13.24
N CYS A 25 -10.91 -15.37 -13.21
CA CYS A 25 -9.79 -16.28 -13.07
C CYS A 25 -8.94 -16.28 -14.35
N ILE A 26 -7.62 -16.12 -14.21
CA ILE A 26 -6.72 -16.08 -15.37
C ILE A 26 -6.64 -17.45 -16.06
N LYS A 27 -6.72 -18.55 -15.30
CA LYS A 27 -6.58 -19.91 -15.85
C LYS A 27 -7.79 -20.38 -16.66
N CYS A 28 -8.99 -20.32 -16.10
CA CYS A 28 -10.20 -20.84 -16.75
C CYS A 28 -11.14 -19.76 -17.28
N ARG A 29 -10.82 -18.47 -17.11
CA ARG A 29 -11.67 -17.33 -17.48
C ARG A 29 -13.05 -17.32 -16.81
N ASN A 30 -13.26 -18.14 -15.79
CA ASN A 30 -14.48 -18.11 -14.99
C ASN A 30 -14.59 -16.78 -14.25
N THR A 31 -15.81 -16.26 -14.17
CA THR A 31 -16.13 -15.00 -13.48
C THR A 31 -16.76 -15.33 -12.13
N MET A 32 -16.14 -14.86 -11.05
CA MET A 32 -16.71 -14.94 -9.71
C MET A 32 -17.30 -13.58 -9.35
N ALA A 33 -18.61 -13.54 -9.14
CA ALA A 33 -19.34 -12.31 -8.89
C ALA A 33 -19.01 -11.71 -7.51
N LYS A 34 -19.22 -10.40 -7.39
CA LYS A 34 -19.25 -9.71 -6.10
C LYS A 34 -20.20 -10.43 -5.12
N ASP A 35 -19.83 -10.44 -3.85
CA ASP A 35 -20.60 -11.01 -2.72
C ASP A 35 -20.74 -12.55 -2.77
N THR A 36 -20.00 -13.23 -3.66
CA THR A 36 -19.88 -14.70 -3.61
C THR A 36 -19.20 -15.13 -2.32
N LYS A 37 -19.83 -16.05 -1.58
CA LYS A 37 -19.29 -16.67 -0.36
C LYS A 37 -18.23 -17.70 -0.74
N ILE A 38 -16.99 -17.47 -0.31
CA ILE A 38 -15.86 -18.36 -0.61
C ILE A 38 -15.15 -18.74 0.68
N ASN A 39 -14.85 -20.02 0.83
CA ASN A 39 -13.97 -20.51 1.88
C ASN A 39 -12.53 -20.07 1.57
N SER A 40 -11.91 -19.36 2.51
CA SER A 40 -10.59 -18.78 2.33
C SER A 40 -9.69 -19.02 3.52
N ARG A 41 -8.39 -18.85 3.29
CA ARG A 41 -7.35 -18.92 4.30
C ARG A 41 -6.76 -17.52 4.46
N LYS A 42 -6.96 -16.94 5.63
CA LYS A 42 -6.45 -15.63 6.02
C LYS A 42 -5.06 -15.80 6.61
N GLU A 43 -4.08 -15.22 5.95
CA GLU A 43 -2.72 -15.11 6.45
C GLU A 43 -2.58 -13.86 7.31
N ARG A 44 -2.01 -14.02 8.51
CA ARG A 44 -1.72 -12.91 9.42
C ARG A 44 -0.56 -12.06 8.85
N PRO A 45 -0.53 -10.74 9.11
CA PRO A 45 0.55 -9.88 8.64
C PRO A 45 1.91 -10.39 9.14
N SER A 46 2.94 -10.40 8.29
CA SER A 46 4.31 -10.65 8.73
C SER A 46 4.76 -9.53 9.69
N ARG A 47 5.37 -9.89 10.82
CA ARG A 47 5.84 -8.96 11.89
C ARG A 47 6.61 -7.74 11.38
N ASN A 48 7.32 -7.87 10.24
CA ASN A 48 8.16 -6.80 9.69
C ASN A 48 7.38 -5.57 9.18
N LEU A 49 6.06 -5.65 8.98
CA LEU A 49 5.24 -4.52 8.52
C LEU A 49 4.48 -3.80 9.64
N GLU A 50 4.60 -4.28 10.89
CA GLU A 50 3.89 -3.69 12.04
C GLU A 50 4.49 -2.35 12.50
N PHE A 51 5.68 -1.97 12.01
CA PHE A 51 6.34 -0.71 12.39
C PHE A 51 5.56 0.56 11.98
N LEU A 52 4.61 0.46 11.04
CA LEU A 52 3.68 1.56 10.72
C LEU A 52 2.23 1.31 11.20
N GLY A 53 1.96 0.22 11.94
CA GLY A 53 0.61 -0.11 12.44
C GLY A 53 -0.38 -0.59 11.37
N PHE A 54 0.03 -0.67 10.11
CA PHE A 54 -0.82 -1.08 8.99
C PHE A 54 -0.78 -2.60 8.78
N LYS A 55 -1.91 -3.26 9.04
CA LYS A 55 -2.05 -4.72 8.90
C LYS A 55 -2.41 -5.09 7.46
N ASN A 56 -1.41 -5.49 6.67
CA ASN A 56 -1.65 -6.12 5.38
C ASN A 56 -2.08 -7.57 5.58
N ILE A 57 -3.32 -7.87 5.20
CA ILE A 57 -3.90 -9.21 5.31
C ILE A 57 -3.97 -9.80 3.92
N ARG A 58 -3.55 -11.06 3.77
CA ARG A 58 -3.70 -11.83 2.55
C ARG A 58 -4.77 -12.91 2.73
N PHE A 59 -5.60 -13.07 1.71
CA PHE A 59 -6.61 -14.13 1.64
C PHE A 59 -6.29 -15.04 0.47
N HIS A 60 -6.13 -16.32 0.76
CA HIS A 60 -5.89 -17.36 -0.22
C HIS A 60 -7.17 -18.18 -0.40
N PHE A 61 -7.64 -18.34 -1.62
CA PHE A 61 -8.75 -19.23 -1.94
C PHE A 61 -8.60 -19.81 -3.33
N ASN A 62 -9.43 -20.79 -3.65
CA ASN A 62 -9.38 -21.48 -4.94
C ASN A 62 -10.54 -21.01 -5.82
N CYS A 63 -10.29 -20.93 -7.13
CA CYS A 63 -11.34 -20.72 -8.12
C CYS A 63 -12.40 -21.82 -8.02
N THR A 64 -13.68 -21.44 -8.10
CA THR A 64 -14.81 -22.37 -7.99
C THR A 64 -14.89 -23.40 -9.13
N GLN A 65 -14.24 -23.15 -10.27
CA GLN A 65 -14.25 -24.08 -11.41
C GLN A 65 -12.95 -24.87 -11.59
N CYS A 66 -11.80 -24.18 -11.66
CA CYS A 66 -10.53 -24.85 -11.97
C CYS A 66 -9.64 -25.11 -10.75
N SER A 67 -10.11 -24.77 -9.54
CA SER A 67 -9.35 -24.90 -8.30
C SER A 67 -7.99 -24.19 -8.30
N ALA A 68 -7.76 -23.25 -9.22
CA ALA A 68 -6.55 -22.43 -9.24
C ALA A 68 -6.50 -21.53 -8.00
N GLY A 69 -5.33 -21.47 -7.35
CA GLY A 69 -5.11 -20.57 -6.22
C GLY A 69 -5.16 -19.10 -6.65
N ILE A 70 -5.91 -18.30 -5.89
CA ILE A 70 -6.08 -16.86 -6.05
C ILE A 70 -5.73 -16.20 -4.72
N VAL A 71 -5.02 -15.08 -4.80
CA VAL A 71 -4.55 -14.34 -3.63
C VAL A 71 -5.07 -12.91 -3.69
N LEU A 72 -5.80 -12.51 -2.64
CA LEU A 72 -6.22 -11.13 -2.43
C LEU A 72 -5.43 -10.51 -1.31
N ARG A 73 -5.05 -9.25 -1.47
CA ARG A 73 -4.34 -8.46 -0.47
C ARG A 73 -5.12 -7.20 -0.13
N THR A 74 -5.27 -6.93 1.16
CA THR A 74 -5.84 -5.65 1.63
C THR A 74 -4.76 -4.56 1.60
N ASN A 75 -5.07 -3.42 1.00
CA ASN A 75 -4.24 -2.22 1.04
C ASN A 75 -4.88 -1.18 2.00
N PRO A 76 -4.27 -0.91 3.16
CA PRO A 76 -4.80 -0.01 4.17
C PRO A 76 -4.70 1.47 3.79
N GLN A 77 -3.82 1.86 2.85
CA GLN A 77 -3.72 3.26 2.40
C GLN A 77 -4.86 3.63 1.45
N LEU A 78 -5.27 2.69 0.59
CA LEU A 78 -6.34 2.90 -0.39
C LEU A 78 -7.71 2.45 0.11
N SER A 79 -7.77 1.81 1.29
CA SER A 79 -8.97 1.13 1.81
C SER A 79 -9.61 0.19 0.77
N ARG A 80 -8.78 -0.46 -0.04
CA ARG A 80 -9.19 -1.31 -1.18
C ARG A 80 -8.55 -2.70 -1.06
N VAL A 81 -9.23 -3.68 -1.67
CA VAL A 81 -8.74 -5.05 -1.81
C VAL A 81 -8.26 -5.25 -3.24
N LEU A 82 -7.05 -5.76 -3.37
CA LEU A 82 -6.31 -5.91 -4.62
C LEU A 82 -6.12 -7.40 -4.90
N CYS A 83 -6.09 -7.74 -6.19
CA CYS A 83 -5.74 -9.09 -6.62
C CYS A 83 -4.22 -9.16 -6.82
N GLU A 84 -3.52 -9.89 -5.96
CA GLU A 84 -2.06 -10.07 -6.02
C GLU A 84 -1.70 -11.16 -7.05
N ALA A 85 -2.48 -12.25 -7.10
CA ALA A 85 -2.23 -13.36 -8.01
C ALA A 85 -3.49 -14.14 -8.40
N GLY A 86 -3.48 -14.75 -9.59
CA GLY A 86 -4.44 -15.77 -10.02
C GLY A 86 -5.77 -15.26 -10.60
N ALA A 87 -6.05 -13.96 -10.48
CA ALA A 87 -7.24 -13.34 -11.03
C ALA A 87 -7.00 -11.88 -11.46
N THR A 88 -7.78 -11.42 -12.45
CA THR A 88 -7.90 -10.01 -12.81
C THR A 88 -9.16 -9.43 -12.17
N GLN A 89 -9.08 -8.20 -11.66
CA GLN A 89 -10.24 -7.52 -11.07
C GLN A 89 -11.00 -6.75 -12.14
N PHE A 90 -12.33 -6.86 -12.14
CA PHE A 90 -13.17 -6.02 -12.99
C PHE A 90 -13.40 -4.66 -12.30
N CYS A 91 -12.78 -3.60 -12.82
CA CYS A 91 -13.05 -2.23 -12.37
C CYS A 91 -14.36 -1.74 -13.01
N VAL A 92 -15.48 -1.87 -12.29
CA VAL A 92 -16.78 -1.33 -12.73
C VAL A 92 -16.99 0.11 -12.28
N ASP A 93 -15.94 0.93 -12.30
CA ASP A 93 -16.11 2.37 -12.13
C ASP A 93 -16.49 2.96 -13.50
N LYS A 94 -17.75 2.75 -13.92
CA LYS A 94 -18.36 3.39 -15.11
C LYS A 94 -18.67 4.87 -14.82
N HIS A 95 -17.65 5.65 -14.48
CA HIS A 95 -17.70 7.11 -14.49
C HIS A 95 -16.47 7.66 -15.21
N PRO A 96 -16.61 8.23 -16.41
CA PRO A 96 -15.49 8.71 -17.22
C PRO A 96 -14.77 9.96 -16.65
N ARG A 97 -14.98 10.34 -15.38
CA ARG A 97 -14.35 11.51 -14.74
C ARG A 97 -13.25 11.22 -13.69
N ARG A 98 -12.78 9.97 -13.56
CA ARG A 98 -11.67 9.63 -12.63
C ARG A 98 -10.62 8.69 -13.23
N LEU A 99 -10.28 8.86 -14.50
CA LEU A 99 -9.14 8.16 -15.09
C LEU A 99 -7.90 9.06 -14.99
N LEU A 100 -7.05 8.75 -14.01
CA LEU A 100 -5.58 8.62 -14.15
C LEU A 100 -4.94 8.49 -12.76
N TYR A 101 -5.03 7.34 -12.09
CA TYR A 101 -4.08 6.95 -11.04
C TYR A 101 -4.34 5.50 -10.60
N GLY A 102 -3.33 4.64 -10.67
CA GLY A 102 -3.23 3.55 -9.69
C GLY A 102 -3.23 2.08 -10.16
N LEU A 103 -3.15 1.75 -11.46
CA LEU A 103 -2.87 0.35 -11.87
C LEU A 103 -1.40 0.10 -12.22
N GLU A 104 -0.63 1.14 -12.53
CA GLU A 104 0.82 1.02 -12.82
C GLU A 104 1.69 1.14 -11.56
N GLU A 105 1.18 1.73 -10.48
CA GLU A 105 1.99 2.03 -9.31
C GLU A 105 2.28 0.81 -8.41
N GLU A 106 1.42 -0.21 -8.43
CA GLU A 106 1.54 -1.29 -7.44
C GLU A 106 2.68 -2.28 -7.71
N PHE A 107 3.08 -2.46 -8.97
CA PHE A 107 4.24 -3.29 -9.35
C PHE A 107 5.59 -2.58 -9.13
N SER A 108 5.59 -1.25 -9.04
CA SER A 108 6.80 -0.41 -8.95
C SER A 108 7.41 -0.32 -7.54
N TRP A 109 6.65 -0.61 -6.48
CA TRP A 109 7.07 -0.39 -5.09
C TRP A 109 8.32 -1.17 -4.66
N HIS A 110 8.66 -2.28 -5.32
CA HIS A 110 9.85 -3.06 -4.98
C HIS A 110 11.10 -2.64 -5.76
N GLU A 111 10.99 -2.05 -6.94
CA GLU A 111 12.15 -1.62 -7.75
C GLU A 111 12.53 -0.14 -7.53
N ASN A 112 11.59 0.71 -7.11
CA ASN A 112 11.83 2.16 -7.02
C ASN A 112 11.89 2.72 -5.59
N ARG A 113 11.95 1.85 -4.57
CA ARG A 113 12.00 2.31 -3.17
C ARG A 113 13.20 3.21 -2.91
N ASP A 114 14.36 2.86 -3.44
CA ASP A 114 15.60 3.62 -3.25
C ASP A 114 15.59 4.93 -4.03
N VAL A 115 14.99 4.95 -5.23
CA VAL A 115 14.80 6.16 -6.04
C VAL A 115 13.86 7.14 -5.35
N ILE A 116 12.72 6.66 -4.85
CA ILE A 116 11.74 7.48 -4.13
C ILE A 116 12.32 8.00 -2.80
N LEU A 117 13.09 7.17 -2.09
CA LEU A 117 13.79 7.57 -0.86
C LEU A 117 14.84 8.65 -1.15
N ALA A 118 15.64 8.49 -2.22
CA ALA A 118 16.62 9.47 -2.65
C ALA A 118 15.98 10.80 -3.04
N GLN A 119 14.85 10.76 -3.76
CA GLN A 119 14.11 11.96 -4.15
C GLN A 119 13.52 12.70 -2.94
N ARG A 120 13.00 11.96 -1.94
CA ARG A 120 12.56 12.54 -0.66
C ARG A 120 13.71 13.16 0.13
N ILE A 121 14.87 12.49 0.21
CA ILE A 121 16.06 13.01 0.89
C ILE A 121 16.55 14.29 0.21
N PHE A 122 16.55 14.34 -1.13
CA PHE A 122 16.92 15.52 -1.90
C PHE A 122 16.00 16.72 -1.61
N MET A 123 14.69 16.49 -1.62
CA MET A 123 13.69 17.51 -1.29
C MET A 123 13.85 18.04 0.14
N LEU A 124 14.11 17.17 1.12
CA LEU A 124 14.39 17.57 2.50
C LEU A 124 15.66 18.40 2.63
N ARG A 125 16.72 18.07 1.88
CA ARG A 125 17.96 18.86 1.84
C ARG A 125 17.74 20.26 1.27
N GLN A 126 17.01 20.39 0.16
CA GLN A 126 16.68 21.70 -0.39
C GLN A 126 15.83 22.52 0.59
N LYS A 127 14.85 21.88 1.24
CA LYS A 127 14.01 22.56 2.22
C LYS A 127 14.83 23.06 3.41
N ASN A 128 15.74 22.25 3.94
CA ASN A 128 16.62 22.66 5.03
C ASN A 128 17.56 23.80 4.59
N HIS A 129 18.11 23.73 3.37
CA HIS A 129 18.91 24.82 2.81
C HIS A 129 18.12 26.13 2.74
N ASN A 130 16.89 26.10 2.21
CA ASN A 130 16.03 27.28 2.13
C ASN A 130 15.66 27.83 3.52
N MET A 131 15.44 26.95 4.50
CA MET A 131 15.19 27.34 5.89
C MET A 131 16.41 28.03 6.52
N ASP A 132 17.61 27.54 6.25
CA ASP A 132 18.85 28.16 6.74
C ASP A 132 19.12 29.51 6.05
N GLN A 133 18.85 29.65 4.75
CA GLN A 133 18.92 30.95 4.06
C GLN A 133 17.94 31.96 4.67
N LYS A 134 16.71 31.52 4.97
CA LYS A 134 15.72 32.37 5.62
C LYS A 134 16.14 32.80 7.03
N ARG A 135 16.71 31.90 7.83
CA ARG A 135 17.22 32.20 9.17
C ARG A 135 18.34 33.25 9.12
N LYS A 136 19.27 33.11 8.16
CA LYS A 136 20.34 34.10 7.94
C LYS A 136 19.79 35.48 7.52
N MET A 137 18.80 35.53 6.63
CA MET A 137 18.15 36.80 6.27
C MET A 137 17.46 37.45 7.47
N GLU A 138 16.84 36.66 8.34
CA GLU A 138 16.18 37.15 9.56
C GLU A 138 17.18 37.66 10.60
N GLU A 139 18.31 36.97 10.78
CA GLU A 139 19.43 37.42 11.63
C GLU A 139 20.01 38.75 11.14
N VAL A 140 20.26 38.89 9.83
CA VAL A 140 20.72 40.16 9.23
C VAL A 140 19.67 41.26 9.39
N GLY A 141 18.39 40.93 9.21
CA GLY A 141 17.28 41.88 9.42
C GLY A 141 17.16 42.35 10.87
N ASN A 142 17.39 41.45 11.84
CA ASN A 142 17.40 41.79 13.26
C ASN A 142 18.63 42.63 13.65
N ALA A 143 19.80 42.33 13.09
CA ALA A 143 21.02 43.11 13.29
C ALA A 143 20.92 44.53 12.70
N MET A 144 20.25 44.70 11.55
CA MET A 144 20.01 46.02 10.96
C MET A 144 19.11 46.87 11.88
N LYS A 145 18.02 46.28 12.39
CA LYS A 145 17.09 46.97 13.31
C LYS A 145 17.74 47.41 14.62
N SER A 146 18.69 46.65 15.15
CA SER A 146 19.42 47.06 16.35
C SER A 146 20.36 48.25 16.10
N LEU A 147 20.98 48.33 14.92
CA LEU A 147 21.84 49.45 14.55
C LEU A 147 21.04 50.74 14.28
N ASP A 148 19.81 50.62 13.77
CA ASP A 148 18.91 51.76 13.59
C ASP A 148 18.47 52.34 14.95
N LEU A 149 18.27 51.50 15.98
CA LEU A 149 17.97 51.94 17.35
C LEU A 149 19.17 52.65 18.03
N GLU A 150 20.40 52.26 17.72
CA GLU A 150 21.60 52.89 18.27
C GLU A 150 21.94 54.23 17.62
N ARG A 151 21.36 54.54 16.45
CA ARG A 151 21.55 55.81 15.72
C ARG A 151 20.55 56.90 16.08
N GLU A 152 19.48 56.57 16.79
CA GLU A 152 18.44 57.52 17.26
C GLU A 152 18.68 58.05 18.69
N ILE A 153 19.84 57.76 19.29
CA ILE A 153 20.34 58.31 20.58
C ILE A 153 21.49 59.28 20.31
#